data_AF-A0A940P5U2-F1
#
_entry.id   AF-A0A940P5U2-F1
#
_cell.length_a   1.000
_cell.length_b   1.000
_cell.length_c   1.000
_cell.angle_alpha   90.00
_cell.angle_beta   90.00
_cell.angle_gamma   90.00
#
_symmetry.space_group_name_H-M   'P 1'
#
loop_
_entity.id
_entity.type
_entity.pdbx_description
1 polymer ?
#
loop_
_entity_poly.entity_id
_entity_poly.type
_entity_poly.pdbx_seq_one_letter_code
_entity_poly.pdbx_strand_id
1 'polypeptide(L)'
;MRLLFEAEAAQNSAVHGKSVHGIIRLHKHLILLRSLHYDYYRFPGGEIMPDETPEQALIRTVQAETGLTVLPESIRECGAVREVCSENGEKITVREHCYYDCEVSEKKLPHDKSTARLLPMPVLLPDALTLNRSEKHGAVSGEAAFQTMLRRETGVLQYLQEIQQVPAERIPVRIAEPEVLYTPKGQKWAVRLAMIISIISLIMSVLSPLAAGTGASLAGVKNPNEGGMMPPDSAFALYALIWGALMIPGVLLSLLALTCSVTALGIRLIFRRSKYIGIAAVAVAWTAFGYAALITVPWLAVIIPEWIRRMISI
;
A
#
# COMPACT_ATOMS: atom_id res chain seq x y z
N MET A 1 15.48 -30.38 9.76
CA MET A 1 15.16 -29.62 8.54
C MET A 1 14.67 -30.48 7.37
N ARG A 2 13.56 -30.06 6.73
CA ARG A 2 12.93 -30.71 5.56
C ARG A 2 13.62 -30.29 4.26
N LEU A 3 13.86 -31.22 3.32
CA LEU A 3 14.33 -30.87 1.97
C LEU A 3 13.18 -30.24 1.17
N LEU A 4 13.41 -29.06 0.60
CA LEU A 4 12.46 -28.34 -0.24
C LEU A 4 12.48 -28.91 -1.66
N PHE A 5 13.67 -28.96 -2.26
CA PHE A 5 13.94 -29.61 -3.54
C PHE A 5 15.46 -29.76 -3.71
N GLU A 6 15.87 -30.57 -4.68
CA GLU A 6 17.24 -30.62 -5.16
C GLU A 6 17.36 -29.70 -6.38
N ALA A 7 18.32 -28.78 -6.38
CA ALA A 7 18.58 -27.93 -7.54
C ALA A 7 19.16 -28.76 -8.70
N GLU A 8 19.87 -29.85 -8.38
CA GLU A 8 20.37 -30.89 -9.28
C GLU A 8 20.40 -32.25 -8.55
N ALA A 9 20.16 -33.36 -9.26
CA ALA A 9 20.13 -34.69 -8.67
C ALA A 9 21.56 -35.28 -8.55
N ALA A 10 22.01 -35.63 -7.35
CA ALA A 10 23.23 -36.41 -7.14
C ALA A 10 22.94 -37.73 -6.44
N GLN A 11 23.42 -38.84 -7.02
CA GLN A 11 23.48 -40.12 -6.34
C GLN A 11 24.80 -40.22 -5.55
N ASN A 12 24.69 -40.45 -4.23
CA ASN A 12 25.80 -40.74 -3.31
C ASN A 12 26.94 -39.71 -3.29
N SER A 13 26.70 -38.53 -2.74
CA SER A 13 27.74 -37.51 -2.57
C SER A 13 27.73 -36.90 -1.17
N ALA A 14 28.91 -36.68 -0.58
CA ALA A 14 29.06 -36.10 0.74
C ALA A 14 28.81 -34.58 0.71
N VAL A 15 28.13 -34.05 1.73
CA VAL A 15 27.89 -32.61 1.88
C VAL A 15 29.21 -31.93 2.25
N HIS A 16 29.67 -30.99 1.41
CA HIS A 16 30.97 -30.32 1.55
C HIS A 16 30.87 -28.89 2.10
N GLY A 17 29.64 -28.32 2.18
CA GLY A 17 29.41 -26.99 2.75
C GLY A 17 27.95 -26.73 3.08
N LYS A 18 27.71 -25.88 4.09
CA LYS A 18 26.38 -25.44 4.51
C LYS A 18 26.28 -23.92 4.54
N SER A 19 25.15 -23.40 4.06
CA SER A 19 24.82 -21.98 4.17
C SER A 19 23.43 -21.79 4.74
N VAL A 20 23.18 -20.61 5.29
CA VAL A 20 21.92 -20.22 5.91
C VAL A 20 21.37 -18.99 5.20
N HIS A 21 20.05 -18.94 5.05
CA HIS A 21 19.33 -17.90 4.33
C HIS A 21 18.07 -17.50 5.13
N GLY A 22 17.84 -16.20 5.23
CA GLY A 22 16.72 -15.62 5.98
C GLY A 22 15.53 -15.30 5.10
N ILE A 23 14.37 -15.87 5.43
CA ILE A 23 13.07 -15.49 4.88
C ILE A 23 12.46 -14.47 5.85
N ILE A 24 12.73 -13.20 5.59
CA ILE A 24 12.31 -12.09 6.46
C ILE A 24 11.01 -11.52 5.91
N ARG A 25 9.91 -11.68 6.66
CA ARG A 25 8.58 -11.21 6.26
C ARG A 25 8.26 -9.90 6.96
N LEU A 26 8.02 -8.85 6.18
CA LEU A 26 7.55 -7.56 6.67
C LEU A 26 6.17 -7.26 6.09
N HIS A 27 5.14 -7.54 6.88
CA HIS A 27 3.73 -7.47 6.48
C HIS A 27 3.43 -8.34 5.24
N LYS A 28 3.29 -7.70 4.07
CA LYS A 28 3.02 -8.34 2.77
C LYS A 28 4.27 -8.49 1.89
N HIS A 29 5.41 -7.98 2.36
CA HIS A 29 6.67 -7.97 1.61
C HIS A 29 7.66 -8.97 2.20
N LEU A 30 8.59 -9.43 1.36
CA LEU A 30 9.82 -10.07 1.77
C LEU A 30 10.95 -9.03 1.75
N ILE A 31 11.91 -9.13 2.66
CA ILE A 31 13.17 -8.40 2.55
C ILE A 31 14.15 -9.28 1.76
N LEU A 32 14.47 -8.87 0.53
CA LEU A 32 15.42 -9.54 -0.35
C LEU A 32 16.57 -8.59 -0.70
N LEU A 33 17.71 -9.16 -1.08
CA LEU A 33 18.84 -8.40 -1.61
C LEU A 33 18.69 -8.26 -3.12
N ARG A 34 18.66 -7.01 -3.60
CA ARG A 34 18.57 -6.69 -5.03
C ARG A 34 19.95 -6.33 -5.59
N SER A 35 20.33 -7.00 -6.68
CA SER A 35 21.41 -6.50 -7.55
C SER A 35 20.85 -5.44 -8.47
N LEU A 36 21.32 -4.19 -8.36
CA LEU A 36 20.94 -3.15 -9.31
C LEU A 36 21.63 -3.29 -10.67
N HIS A 37 22.77 -3.99 -10.72
CA HIS A 37 23.56 -4.13 -11.94
C HIS A 37 23.09 -5.32 -12.80
N TYR A 38 22.66 -6.40 -12.16
CA TYR A 38 22.24 -7.66 -12.81
C TYR A 38 20.75 -7.97 -12.61
N ASP A 39 20.01 -7.05 -11.99
CA ASP A 39 18.55 -7.05 -11.83
C ASP A 39 17.95 -8.40 -11.40
N TYR A 40 18.40 -8.91 -10.26
CA TYR A 40 17.86 -10.11 -9.61
C TYR A 40 17.71 -9.88 -8.11
N TYR A 41 16.87 -10.71 -7.48
CA TYR A 41 16.72 -10.81 -6.04
C TYR A 41 17.29 -12.14 -5.51
N ARG A 42 17.92 -12.08 -4.34
CA ARG A 42 18.27 -13.25 -3.53
C ARG A 42 17.92 -13.06 -2.07
N PHE A 43 17.76 -14.15 -1.34
CA PHE A 43 17.63 -14.12 0.11
C PHE A 43 18.95 -13.64 0.76
N PRO A 44 18.88 -12.87 1.86
CA PRO A 44 20.04 -12.58 2.67
C PRO A 44 20.53 -13.83 3.37
N GLY A 45 21.84 -14.04 3.43
CA GLY A 45 22.41 -15.27 3.93
C GLY A 45 23.87 -15.46 3.58
N GLY A 46 24.46 -16.53 4.09
CA GLY A 46 25.87 -16.84 3.86
C GLY A 46 26.29 -18.17 4.45
N GLU A 47 27.58 -18.47 4.31
CA GLU A 47 28.17 -19.71 4.83
C GLU A 47 28.18 -19.73 6.37
N ILE A 48 27.98 -20.93 6.91
CA ILE A 48 28.17 -21.22 8.34
C ILE A 48 29.67 -21.38 8.58
N MET A 49 30.23 -20.59 9.50
CA MET A 49 31.64 -20.67 9.84
C MET A 49 31.92 -21.85 10.80
N PRO A 50 33.18 -22.31 10.90
CA PRO A 50 33.57 -23.24 11.97
C PRO A 50 33.15 -22.69 13.34
N ASP A 51 32.68 -23.58 14.21
CA ASP A 51 32.22 -23.28 15.57
C ASP A 51 30.97 -22.37 15.68
N GLU A 52 30.28 -22.13 14.57
CA GLU A 52 29.05 -21.33 14.52
C GLU A 52 27.80 -22.22 14.37
N THR A 53 26.77 -21.96 15.17
CA THR A 53 25.44 -22.56 14.98
C THR A 53 24.74 -21.95 13.74
N PRO A 54 23.83 -22.66 13.08
CA PRO A 54 23.06 -22.10 11.96
C PRO A 54 22.35 -20.79 12.31
N GLU A 55 21.82 -20.67 13.53
CA GLU A 55 21.13 -19.48 14.03
C GLU A 55 22.10 -18.30 14.21
N GLN A 56 23.29 -18.54 14.77
CA GLN A 56 24.33 -17.52 14.87
C GLN A 56 24.78 -17.04 13.49
N ALA A 57 24.99 -17.97 12.56
CA ALA A 57 25.34 -17.67 11.17
C ALA A 57 24.25 -16.84 10.50
N LEU A 58 22.98 -17.16 10.73
CA LEU A 58 21.84 -16.43 10.17
C LEU A 58 21.80 -15.00 10.71
N ILE A 59 21.92 -14.82 12.01
CA ILE A 59 21.92 -13.49 12.65
C ILE A 59 23.07 -12.64 12.10
N ARG A 60 24.29 -13.19 12.07
CA ARG A 60 25.49 -12.50 11.56
C ARG A 60 25.35 -12.10 10.09
N THR A 61 24.96 -13.05 9.22
CA THR A 61 24.89 -12.83 7.78
C THR A 61 23.78 -11.86 7.41
N VAL A 62 22.58 -12.02 7.98
CA VAL A 62 21.48 -11.07 7.77
C VAL A 62 21.86 -9.68 8.24
N GLN A 63 22.49 -9.54 9.41
CA GLN A 63 22.94 -8.24 9.90
C GLN A 63 24.01 -7.61 8.99
N ALA A 64 24.98 -8.39 8.51
CA ALA A 64 26.03 -7.89 7.62
C ALA A 64 25.48 -7.44 6.27
N GLU A 65 24.56 -8.21 5.67
CA GLU A 65 24.06 -7.93 4.32
C GLU A 65 22.90 -6.93 4.29
N THR A 66 22.08 -6.89 5.35
CA THR A 66 20.85 -6.07 5.38
C THR A 66 20.88 -4.96 6.42
N GLY A 67 21.82 -4.99 7.38
CA GLY A 67 21.82 -4.12 8.55
C GLY A 67 20.72 -4.42 9.58
N LEU A 68 19.82 -5.37 9.32
CA LEU A 68 18.74 -5.75 10.22
C LEU A 68 19.22 -6.73 11.29
N THR A 69 18.70 -6.59 12.51
CA THR A 69 18.97 -7.55 13.58
C THR A 69 17.81 -8.55 13.67
N VAL A 70 18.11 -9.83 13.40
CA VAL A 70 17.17 -10.95 13.56
C VAL A 70 16.86 -11.18 15.03
N LEU A 71 15.60 -11.46 15.35
CA LEU A 71 15.15 -11.86 16.69
C LEU A 71 15.38 -13.38 16.87
N PRO A 72 16.30 -13.83 17.73
CA PRO A 72 16.68 -15.25 17.82
C PRO A 72 15.49 -16.19 18.09
N GLU A 73 14.55 -15.78 18.94
CA GLU A 73 13.36 -16.54 19.33
C GLU A 73 12.35 -16.75 18.19
N SER A 74 12.45 -15.94 17.14
CA SER A 74 11.57 -16.00 15.96
C SER A 74 12.06 -16.96 14.89
N ILE A 75 13.29 -17.47 14.99
CA ILE A 75 13.92 -18.31 13.98
C ILE A 75 13.18 -19.66 13.89
N ARG A 76 12.70 -19.99 12.70
CA ARG A 76 12.02 -21.26 12.39
C ARG A 76 12.59 -21.87 11.13
N GLU A 77 12.95 -23.15 11.18
CA GLU A 77 13.35 -23.89 9.98
C GLU A 77 12.22 -23.90 8.94
N CYS A 78 12.49 -23.42 7.73
CA CYS A 78 11.58 -23.55 6.59
C CYS A 78 11.94 -24.78 5.76
N GLY A 79 13.24 -24.99 5.50
CA GLY A 79 13.72 -26.17 4.77
C GLY A 79 15.09 -25.96 4.12
N ALA A 80 15.59 -26.95 3.40
CA ALA A 80 16.88 -26.91 2.73
C ALA A 80 16.74 -27.07 1.20
N VAL A 81 17.61 -26.43 0.43
CA VAL A 81 17.86 -26.79 -0.97
C VAL A 81 19.24 -27.43 -1.05
N ARG A 82 19.35 -28.57 -1.74
CA ARG A 82 20.63 -29.19 -2.03
C ARG A 82 21.07 -28.84 -3.44
N GLU A 83 22.28 -28.34 -3.54
CA GLU A 83 22.93 -27.96 -4.79
C GLU A 83 24.08 -28.94 -5.04
N VAL A 84 24.09 -29.55 -6.21
CA VAL A 84 25.17 -30.42 -6.63
C VAL A 84 26.15 -29.56 -7.42
N CYS A 85 27.38 -29.51 -6.98
CA CYS A 85 28.45 -28.81 -7.68
C CYS A 85 29.42 -29.86 -8.23
N SER A 86 29.54 -29.93 -9.56
CA SER A 86 30.59 -30.70 -10.21
C SER A 86 31.83 -29.82 -10.35
N GLU A 87 32.87 -30.11 -9.57
CA GLU A 87 34.19 -29.52 -9.80
C GLU A 87 34.93 -30.37 -10.83
N ASN A 88 35.22 -29.78 -11.99
CA ASN A 88 36.03 -30.36 -13.07
C ASN A 88 35.56 -31.72 -13.63
N GLY A 89 34.28 -32.10 -13.44
CA GLY A 89 33.70 -33.33 -13.99
C GLY A 89 34.02 -34.60 -13.20
N GLU A 90 34.87 -34.53 -12.16
CA GLU A 90 35.33 -35.70 -11.40
C GLU A 90 34.86 -35.70 -9.94
N LYS A 91 34.66 -34.52 -9.33
CA LYS A 91 34.28 -34.41 -7.91
C LYS A 91 32.89 -33.80 -7.77
N ILE A 92 31.93 -34.64 -7.44
CA ILE A 92 30.57 -34.23 -7.09
C ILE A 92 30.58 -33.80 -5.61
N THR A 93 30.42 -32.50 -5.38
CA THR A 93 30.23 -31.94 -4.04
C THR A 93 28.78 -31.51 -3.86
N VAL A 94 28.22 -31.72 -2.67
CA VAL A 94 26.86 -31.25 -2.36
C VAL A 94 26.96 -30.09 -1.40
N ARG A 95 26.29 -28.98 -1.73
CA ARG A 95 26.08 -27.84 -0.83
C ARG A 95 24.64 -27.84 -0.35
N GLU A 96 24.46 -27.61 0.95
CA GLU A 96 23.12 -27.51 1.56
C GLU A 96 22.84 -26.06 1.93
N HIS A 97 21.76 -25.50 1.38
CA HIS A 97 21.30 -24.14 1.59
C HIS A 97 20.06 -24.16 2.48
N CYS A 98 20.23 -23.84 3.75
CA CYS A 98 19.23 -23.90 4.79
C CYS A 98 18.45 -22.58 4.86
N TYR A 99 17.13 -22.61 4.72
CA TYR A 99 16.26 -21.44 4.79
C TYR A 99 15.47 -21.42 6.10
N TYR A 100 15.43 -20.25 6.73
CA TYR A 100 14.73 -20.03 7.99
C TYR A 100 13.76 -18.85 7.86
N ASP A 101 12.52 -19.02 8.29
CA ASP A 101 11.64 -17.88 8.56
C ASP A 101 12.16 -17.17 9.83
N CYS A 102 12.23 -15.84 9.78
CA CYS A 102 12.62 -15.06 10.94
C CYS A 102 12.01 -13.66 10.93
N GLU A 103 11.84 -13.11 12.13
CA GLU A 103 11.47 -11.74 12.38
C GLU A 103 12.72 -10.91 12.68
N VAL A 104 12.63 -9.61 12.42
CA VAL A 104 13.72 -8.65 12.64
C VAL A 104 13.24 -7.51 13.52
N SER A 105 14.11 -7.03 14.40
CA SER A 105 13.85 -5.77 15.11
C SER A 105 13.77 -4.62 14.11
N GLU A 106 12.85 -3.67 14.33
CA GLU A 106 12.68 -2.48 13.50
C GLU A 106 13.93 -1.58 13.59
N LYS A 107 14.94 -1.90 12.80
CA LYS A 107 16.05 -1.01 12.47
C LYS A 107 15.87 -0.58 11.03
N LYS A 108 16.03 0.71 10.79
CA LYS A 108 15.93 1.31 9.46
C LYS A 108 16.89 0.56 8.53
N LEU A 109 16.41 0.14 7.36
CA LEU A 109 17.28 -0.42 6.32
C LEU A 109 18.42 0.58 6.05
N PRO A 110 19.68 0.11 5.95
CA PRO A 110 20.82 0.96 5.64
C PRO A 110 20.53 1.78 4.38
N HIS A 111 20.72 3.10 4.48
CA HIS A 111 20.40 4.04 3.42
C HIS A 111 21.52 4.21 2.38
N ASP A 112 22.69 3.58 2.57
CA ASP A 112 23.85 3.84 1.73
C ASP A 112 23.80 3.05 0.42
N LYS A 113 23.38 3.75 -0.64
CA LYS A 113 23.28 3.25 -2.02
C LYS A 113 24.63 3.28 -2.75
N SER A 114 25.70 3.83 -2.16
CA SER A 114 26.87 4.26 -2.94
C SER A 114 27.96 3.19 -3.13
N THR A 115 27.98 2.13 -2.32
CA THR A 115 29.06 1.11 -2.34
C THR A 115 28.60 -0.35 -2.34
N ALA A 116 27.36 -0.63 -1.93
CA ALA A 116 26.86 -2.00 -1.82
C ALA A 116 26.44 -2.55 -3.19
N ARG A 117 27.07 -3.66 -3.62
CA ARG A 117 26.69 -4.39 -4.86
C ARG A 117 25.27 -4.94 -4.81
N LEU A 118 24.73 -5.12 -3.60
CA LEU A 118 23.41 -5.66 -3.33
C LEU A 118 22.72 -4.80 -2.27
N LEU A 119 21.45 -4.45 -2.50
CA LEU A 119 20.68 -3.60 -1.60
C LEU A 119 19.50 -4.36 -1.00
N PRO A 120 19.30 -4.34 0.33
CA PRO A 120 18.11 -4.91 0.93
C PRO A 120 16.87 -4.08 0.56
N MET A 121 15.87 -4.73 -0.02
CA MET A 121 14.63 -4.10 -0.48
C MET A 121 13.39 -4.88 -0.02
N PRO A 122 12.37 -4.21 0.53
CA PRO A 122 11.06 -4.80 0.71
C PRO A 122 10.40 -4.97 -0.67
N VAL A 123 10.05 -6.20 -1.02
CA VAL A 123 9.47 -6.56 -2.32
C VAL A 123 8.30 -7.53 -2.15
N LEU A 124 7.28 -7.41 -3.01
CA LEU A 124 6.21 -8.40 -3.03
C LEU A 124 6.72 -9.67 -3.69
N LEU A 125 6.34 -10.83 -3.16
CA LEU A 125 6.75 -12.13 -3.69
C LEU A 125 6.51 -12.27 -5.21
N PRO A 126 5.33 -11.91 -5.76
CA PRO A 126 5.09 -12.00 -7.21
C PRO A 126 6.04 -11.13 -8.05
N ASP A 127 6.40 -9.95 -7.53
CA ASP A 127 7.29 -9.01 -8.24
C ASP A 127 8.72 -9.56 -8.29
N ALA A 128 9.19 -10.14 -7.18
CA ALA A 128 10.50 -10.78 -7.11
C ALA A 128 10.60 -11.98 -8.05
N LEU A 129 9.56 -12.83 -8.10
CA LEU A 129 9.49 -13.96 -9.04
C LEU A 129 9.49 -13.50 -10.49
N THR A 130 8.72 -12.45 -10.81
CA THR A 130 8.65 -11.92 -12.17
C THR A 130 10.01 -11.40 -12.63
N LEU A 131 10.74 -10.69 -11.75
CA LEU A 131 12.06 -10.18 -12.08
C LEU A 131 13.08 -11.31 -12.27
N ASN A 132 13.15 -12.26 -11.34
CA ASN A 132 14.11 -13.37 -11.41
C ASN A 132 13.86 -14.33 -12.57
N ARG A 133 12.64 -14.38 -13.10
CA ARG A 133 12.30 -15.18 -14.30
C ARG A 133 12.55 -14.43 -15.61
N SER A 134 12.89 -13.14 -15.54
CA SER A 134 13.17 -12.37 -16.74
C SER A 134 14.52 -12.77 -17.34
N GLU A 135 14.70 -12.59 -18.64
CA GLU A 135 16.00 -12.88 -19.29
C GLU A 135 17.00 -11.72 -19.14
N LYS A 136 16.67 -10.70 -18.33
CA LYS A 136 17.37 -9.42 -18.30
C LYS A 136 18.39 -9.32 -17.15
N HIS A 137 19.24 -10.33 -17.00
CA HIS A 137 20.27 -10.35 -15.94
C HIS A 137 21.66 -9.88 -16.38
N GLY A 138 21.75 -9.30 -17.57
CA GLY A 138 23.00 -8.73 -18.10
C GLY A 138 24.02 -9.80 -18.50
N ALA A 139 25.31 -9.48 -18.36
CA ALA A 139 26.41 -10.31 -18.85
C ALA A 139 26.57 -11.65 -18.09
N VAL A 140 26.10 -11.73 -16.84
CA VAL A 140 26.24 -12.93 -16.00
C VAL A 140 25.22 -14.02 -16.34
N SER A 141 24.24 -13.74 -17.20
CA SER A 141 23.19 -14.70 -17.60
C SER A 141 23.77 -15.99 -18.21
N GLY A 142 24.96 -15.96 -18.82
CA GLY A 142 25.60 -17.15 -19.38
C GLY A 142 26.40 -17.99 -18.36
N GLU A 143 26.60 -17.49 -17.14
CA GLU A 143 27.45 -18.15 -16.15
C GLU A 143 26.68 -19.25 -15.40
N ALA A 144 27.20 -20.48 -15.44
CA ALA A 144 26.55 -21.64 -14.80
C ALA A 144 26.35 -21.43 -13.28
N ALA A 145 27.31 -20.82 -12.60
CA ALA A 145 27.21 -20.51 -11.17
C ALA A 145 26.08 -19.50 -10.88
N PHE A 146 25.93 -18.48 -11.72
CA PHE A 146 24.85 -17.50 -11.61
C PHE A 146 23.48 -18.17 -11.84
N GLN A 147 23.36 -18.98 -12.89
CA GLN A 147 22.12 -19.69 -13.21
C GLN A 147 21.70 -20.66 -12.10
N THR A 148 22.66 -21.37 -11.52
CA THR A 148 22.39 -22.29 -10.41
C THR A 148 21.88 -21.54 -9.18
N MET A 149 22.56 -20.45 -8.82
CA MET A 149 22.12 -19.55 -7.74
C MET A 149 20.72 -19.00 -8.02
N LEU A 150 20.49 -18.40 -9.20
CA LEU A 150 19.21 -17.78 -9.55
C LEU A 150 18.07 -18.82 -9.55
N ARG A 151 18.32 -20.03 -10.04
CA ARG A 151 17.36 -21.15 -10.01
C ARG A 151 17.00 -21.54 -8.58
N ARG A 152 17.99 -21.63 -7.67
CA ARG A 152 17.76 -21.91 -6.24
C ARG A 152 16.88 -20.83 -5.61
N GLU A 153 17.26 -19.56 -5.75
CA GLU A 153 16.52 -18.44 -5.16
C GLU A 153 15.09 -18.36 -5.70
N THR A 154 14.92 -18.53 -7.01
CA THR A 154 13.61 -18.53 -7.68
C THR A 154 12.75 -19.71 -7.26
N GLY A 155 13.35 -20.90 -7.12
CA GLY A 155 12.65 -22.10 -6.66
C GLY A 155 12.10 -21.95 -5.24
N VAL A 156 12.86 -21.32 -4.33
CA VAL A 156 12.39 -21.03 -2.98
C VAL A 156 11.26 -19.99 -2.99
N LEU A 157 11.38 -18.92 -3.78
CA LEU A 157 10.29 -17.95 -3.93
C LEU A 157 9.01 -18.61 -4.48
N GLN A 158 9.13 -19.56 -5.41
CA GLN A 158 8.00 -20.31 -5.94
C GLN A 158 7.38 -21.23 -4.88
N TYR A 159 8.20 -21.96 -4.14
CA TYR A 159 7.74 -22.75 -3.00
C TYR A 159 6.95 -21.90 -2.00
N LEU A 160 7.46 -20.71 -1.67
CA LEU A 160 6.78 -19.75 -0.81
C LEU A 160 5.44 -19.27 -1.38
N GLN A 161 5.34 -19.12 -2.70
CA GLN A 161 4.08 -18.79 -3.38
C GLN A 161 3.05 -19.91 -3.23
N GLU A 162 3.47 -21.16 -3.44
CA GLU A 162 2.62 -22.33 -3.39
C GLU A 162 2.04 -22.53 -1.99
N ILE A 163 2.87 -22.46 -0.94
CA ILE A 163 2.39 -22.63 0.44
C ILE A 163 1.50 -21.47 0.91
N GLN A 164 1.61 -20.27 0.32
CA GLN A 164 0.68 -19.15 0.59
C GLN A 164 -0.68 -19.34 -0.08
N GLN A 165 -0.73 -20.10 -1.19
CA GLN A 165 -1.96 -20.42 -1.91
C GLN A 165 -2.69 -21.63 -1.31
N VAL A 166 -1.99 -22.49 -0.57
CA VAL A 166 -2.64 -23.54 0.24
C VAL A 166 -3.40 -22.87 1.39
N PRO A 167 -4.74 -23.03 1.50
CA PRO A 167 -5.49 -22.47 2.62
C PRO A 167 -4.92 -23.01 3.93
N ALA A 168 -4.71 -22.10 4.90
CA ALA A 168 -3.98 -22.29 6.15
C ALA A 168 -4.65 -23.26 7.16
N GLU A 169 -5.26 -24.34 6.70
CA GLU A 169 -6.13 -25.23 7.49
C GLU A 169 -5.43 -26.50 8.00
N ARG A 170 -4.10 -26.63 7.85
CA ARG A 170 -3.37 -27.85 8.30
C ARG A 170 -2.10 -27.62 9.12
N ILE A 171 -1.97 -26.48 9.79
CA ILE A 171 -0.92 -26.34 10.82
C ILE A 171 -1.56 -25.75 12.08
N PRO A 172 -1.68 -26.51 13.19
CA PRO A 172 -2.13 -25.96 14.45
C PRO A 172 -0.96 -25.18 15.08
N VAL A 173 -0.65 -24.00 14.56
CA VAL A 173 0.11 -23.01 15.32
C VAL A 173 -0.92 -22.05 15.91
N ARG A 174 -1.14 -22.14 17.22
CA ARG A 174 -1.73 -21.03 17.97
C ARG A 174 -0.71 -19.88 17.94
N ILE A 175 -0.80 -19.05 16.92
CA ILE A 175 -0.20 -17.73 16.93
C ILE A 175 -1.14 -16.88 17.77
N ALA A 176 -0.70 -16.44 18.94
CA ALA A 176 -1.35 -15.34 19.63
C ALA A 176 -1.27 -14.14 18.68
N GLU A 177 -2.40 -13.75 18.10
CA GLU A 177 -2.47 -12.52 17.32
C GLU A 177 -1.92 -11.39 18.20
N PRO A 178 -1.02 -10.52 17.69
CA PRO A 178 -0.65 -9.34 18.44
C PRO A 178 -1.93 -8.55 18.64
N GLU A 179 -2.35 -8.44 19.90
CA GLU A 179 -3.40 -7.55 20.33
C GLU A 179 -2.92 -6.14 19.95
N VAL A 180 -3.32 -5.67 18.77
CA VAL A 180 -3.13 -4.28 18.39
C VAL A 180 -3.95 -3.50 19.41
N LEU A 181 -3.27 -3.01 20.43
CA LEU A 181 -3.79 -2.09 21.43
C LEU A 181 -4.18 -0.79 20.71
N TYR A 182 -5.35 -0.81 20.08
CA TYR A 182 -6.08 0.36 19.66
C TYR A 182 -6.49 1.11 20.94
N THR A 183 -5.63 2.02 21.40
CA THR A 183 -5.94 2.80 22.60
C THR A 183 -7.17 3.67 22.35
N PRO A 184 -8.13 3.74 23.30
CA PRO A 184 -9.33 4.59 23.19
C PRO A 184 -9.05 6.08 22.94
N LYS A 185 -7.81 6.53 23.18
CA LYS A 185 -7.35 7.89 22.89
C LYS A 185 -7.24 8.15 21.39
N GLY A 186 -6.77 7.19 20.59
CA GLY A 186 -6.61 7.35 19.13
C GLY A 186 -7.92 7.57 18.38
N GLN A 187 -8.99 6.88 18.80
CA GLN A 187 -10.33 7.07 18.21
C GLN A 187 -10.90 8.47 18.48
N LYS A 188 -10.65 9.03 19.67
CA LYS A 188 -11.12 10.40 20.00
C LYS A 188 -10.46 11.46 19.12
N TRP A 189 -9.19 11.27 18.73
CA TRP A 189 -8.48 12.20 17.84
C TRP A 189 -9.01 12.14 16.41
N ALA A 190 -9.24 10.94 15.88
CA ALA A 190 -9.78 10.78 14.52
C ALA A 190 -11.20 11.37 14.39
N VAL A 191 -12.07 11.15 15.39
CA VAL A 191 -13.43 11.71 15.41
C VAL A 191 -13.40 13.22 15.60
N ARG A 192 -12.52 13.76 16.46
CA ARG A 192 -12.35 15.21 16.63
C ARG A 192 -11.85 15.88 15.35
N LEU A 193 -10.90 15.26 14.65
CA LEU A 193 -10.35 15.79 13.41
C LEU A 193 -11.43 15.84 12.31
N ALA A 194 -12.22 14.77 12.17
CA ALA A 194 -13.34 14.74 11.23
C ALA A 194 -14.38 15.81 11.55
N MET A 195 -14.71 16.00 12.83
CA MET A 195 -15.67 17.02 13.27
C MET A 195 -15.16 18.45 13.01
N ILE A 196 -13.87 18.71 13.25
CA ILE A 196 -13.23 20.01 12.94
C ILE A 196 -13.30 20.29 11.44
N ILE A 197 -12.98 19.32 10.60
CA ILE A 197 -13.04 19.47 9.13
C ILE A 197 -14.48 19.82 8.70
N SER A 198 -15.49 19.13 9.23
CA SER A 198 -16.91 19.43 8.93
C SER A 198 -17.33 20.82 9.38
N ILE A 199 -16.88 21.29 10.55
CA ILE A 199 -17.17 22.65 11.04
C ILE A 199 -16.51 23.71 10.15
N ILE A 200 -15.26 23.50 9.74
CA ILE A 200 -14.56 24.42 8.83
C ILE A 200 -15.31 24.51 7.50
N SER A 201 -15.72 23.36 6.92
CA SER A 201 -16.52 23.36 5.69
C SER A 201 -17.85 24.11 5.84
N LEU A 202 -18.53 23.97 6.98
CA LEU A 202 -19.77 24.70 7.26
C LEU A 202 -19.53 26.20 7.37
N ILE A 203 -18.51 26.63 8.12
CA ILE A 203 -18.15 28.05 8.27
C ILE A 203 -17.84 28.67 6.91
N MET A 204 -17.05 27.98 6.06
CA MET A 204 -16.70 28.47 4.73
C MET A 204 -17.93 28.60 3.81
N SER A 205 -18.92 27.72 3.96
CA SER A 205 -20.18 27.81 3.21
C SER A 205 -21.06 29.00 3.63
N VAL A 206 -21.01 29.42 4.90
CA VAL A 206 -21.77 30.56 5.44
C VAL A 206 -21.06 31.90 5.18
N LEU A 207 -19.72 31.92 5.19
CA LEU A 207 -18.94 33.15 4.98
C LEU A 207 -18.80 33.55 3.50
N SER A 208 -18.92 32.59 2.57
CA SER A 208 -18.86 32.84 1.13
C SER A 208 -19.87 33.89 0.62
N PRO A 209 -21.15 33.91 1.05
CA PRO A 209 -22.09 34.97 0.67
C PRO A 209 -21.85 36.33 1.36
N LEU A 210 -21.16 36.38 2.51
CA LEU A 210 -20.85 37.65 3.19
C LEU A 210 -19.74 38.44 2.49
N ALA A 211 -18.77 37.76 1.88
CA ALA A 211 -17.72 38.41 1.08
C ALA A 211 -18.26 39.03 -0.22
N ALA A 212 -19.41 38.54 -0.73
CA ALA A 212 -20.08 39.10 -1.90
C ALA A 212 -20.94 40.33 -1.58
N GLY A 213 -21.33 40.54 -0.32
CA GLY A 213 -22.21 41.63 0.10
C GLY A 213 -21.52 42.98 0.38
N THR A 214 -20.21 43.01 0.58
CA THR A 214 -19.48 44.24 0.94
C THR A 214 -18.94 45.06 -0.24
N GLY A 215 -19.17 44.62 -1.48
CA GLY A 215 -18.74 45.34 -2.68
C GLY A 215 -19.59 46.56 -3.07
N ALA A 216 -20.70 46.82 -2.37
CA ALA A 216 -21.72 47.77 -2.83
C ALA A 216 -21.58 49.23 -2.32
N SER A 217 -20.43 49.66 -1.79
CA SER A 217 -20.30 51.03 -1.22
C SER A 217 -19.16 51.89 -1.79
N LEU A 218 -18.68 51.64 -3.03
CA LEU A 218 -17.63 52.48 -3.63
C LEU A 218 -17.90 52.97 -5.06
N ALA A 219 -19.16 52.94 -5.51
CA ALA A 219 -19.57 53.56 -6.78
C ALA A 219 -20.32 54.90 -6.54
N GLY A 220 -19.61 55.85 -5.93
CA GLY A 220 -20.04 57.23 -5.78
C GLY A 220 -19.23 58.18 -6.67
N VAL A 221 -19.19 57.96 -7.99
CA VAL A 221 -18.67 58.93 -8.95
C VAL A 221 -19.65 59.04 -10.12
N LYS A 222 -20.38 60.16 -10.14
CA LYS A 222 -21.27 60.59 -11.23
C LYS A 222 -20.45 60.80 -12.52
N ASN A 223 -20.92 60.21 -13.62
CA ASN A 223 -20.71 60.78 -14.94
C ASN A 223 -22.10 61.02 -15.57
N PRO A 224 -22.51 62.26 -15.84
CA PRO A 224 -23.78 62.55 -16.50
C PRO A 224 -23.50 62.64 -18.00
N ASN A 225 -23.75 61.56 -18.74
CA ASN A 225 -24.24 61.58 -20.12
C ASN A 225 -24.35 60.15 -20.64
N GLU A 226 -25.32 59.97 -21.55
CA GLU A 226 -25.68 58.75 -22.29
C GLU A 226 -26.78 57.90 -21.65
N GLY A 227 -27.92 57.90 -22.34
CA GLY A 227 -29.17 57.29 -21.95
C GLY A 227 -29.22 55.78 -22.18
N GLY A 228 -30.18 55.16 -21.50
CA GLY A 228 -30.47 53.73 -21.58
C GLY A 228 -30.10 52.96 -20.33
N MET A 229 -30.48 53.45 -19.14
CA MET A 229 -30.29 52.71 -17.89
C MET A 229 -31.34 51.60 -17.79
N MET A 230 -30.91 50.34 -17.89
CA MET A 230 -31.67 49.21 -17.31
C MET A 230 -31.83 49.47 -15.81
N PRO A 231 -32.99 49.15 -15.21
CA PRO A 231 -33.20 49.34 -13.78
C PRO A 231 -32.15 48.52 -12.99
N PRO A 232 -31.61 49.05 -11.88
CA PRO A 232 -30.54 48.42 -11.11
C PRO A 232 -30.86 46.99 -10.63
N ASP A 233 -32.14 46.62 -10.57
CA ASP A 233 -32.61 45.31 -10.17
C ASP A 233 -32.30 44.19 -11.19
N SER A 234 -32.17 44.53 -12.49
CA SER A 234 -31.92 43.52 -13.54
C SER A 234 -30.45 43.09 -13.63
N ALA A 235 -29.51 43.98 -13.31
CA ALA A 235 -28.08 43.66 -13.26
C ALA A 235 -27.76 42.71 -12.09
N PHE A 236 -28.41 42.91 -10.95
CA PHE A 236 -28.28 42.04 -9.79
C PHE A 236 -28.88 40.64 -10.04
N ALA A 237 -30.04 40.59 -10.69
CA ALA A 237 -30.68 39.34 -11.10
C ALA A 237 -29.80 38.56 -12.09
N LEU A 238 -29.19 39.25 -13.06
CA LEU A 238 -28.29 38.62 -14.04
C LEU A 238 -26.99 38.12 -13.38
N TYR A 239 -26.41 38.88 -12.44
CA TYR A 239 -25.24 38.46 -11.69
C TYR A 239 -25.53 37.25 -10.81
N ALA A 240 -26.67 37.23 -10.10
CA ALA A 240 -27.10 36.09 -9.28
C ALA A 240 -27.38 34.84 -10.13
N LEU A 241 -27.98 35.00 -11.32
CA LEU A 241 -28.19 33.89 -12.27
C LEU A 241 -26.88 33.32 -12.80
N ILE A 242 -25.92 34.17 -13.17
CA ILE A 242 -24.60 33.75 -13.67
C ILE A 242 -23.80 33.06 -12.55
N TRP A 243 -23.79 33.63 -11.34
CA TRP A 243 -23.12 33.03 -10.19
C TRP A 243 -23.75 31.70 -9.75
N GLY A 244 -25.08 31.63 -9.71
CA GLY A 244 -25.81 30.39 -9.44
C GLY A 244 -25.50 29.32 -10.49
N ALA A 245 -25.50 29.70 -11.78
CA ALA A 245 -25.20 28.79 -12.88
C ALA A 245 -23.75 28.28 -12.90
N LEU A 246 -22.79 29.04 -12.36
CA LEU A 246 -21.37 28.66 -12.32
C LEU A 246 -20.99 27.89 -11.04
N MET A 247 -21.55 28.26 -9.88
CA MET A 247 -21.18 27.65 -8.60
C MET A 247 -21.93 26.35 -8.32
N ILE A 248 -23.20 26.25 -8.71
CA ILE A 248 -24.00 25.04 -8.47
C ILE A 248 -23.38 23.80 -9.14
N PRO A 249 -22.91 23.85 -10.40
CA PRO A 249 -22.25 22.71 -11.03
C PRO A 249 -20.92 22.35 -10.35
N GLY A 250 -20.11 23.33 -9.93
CA GLY A 250 -18.83 23.08 -9.28
C GLY A 250 -18.98 22.43 -7.90
N VAL A 251 -19.96 22.89 -7.12
CA VAL A 251 -20.29 22.29 -5.82
C VAL A 251 -20.89 20.89 -6.00
N LEU A 252 -21.78 20.70 -6.98
CA LEU A 252 -22.30 19.35 -7.31
C LEU A 252 -21.19 18.40 -7.74
N LEU A 253 -20.26 18.83 -8.61
CA LEU A 253 -19.14 18.00 -9.07
C LEU A 253 -18.23 17.60 -7.91
N SER A 254 -17.98 18.53 -6.99
CA SER A 254 -17.13 18.29 -5.81
C SER A 254 -17.78 17.30 -4.84
N LEU A 255 -19.09 17.42 -4.61
CA LEU A 255 -19.86 16.46 -3.83
C LEU A 255 -19.91 15.09 -4.49
N LEU A 256 -20.07 15.04 -5.83
CA LEU A 256 -20.07 13.79 -6.59
C LEU A 256 -18.69 13.11 -6.53
N ALA A 257 -17.60 13.86 -6.67
CA ALA A 257 -16.24 13.32 -6.55
C ALA A 257 -15.95 12.78 -5.14
N LEU A 258 -16.45 13.47 -4.10
CA LEU A 258 -16.30 13.05 -2.71
C LEU A 258 -17.09 11.76 -2.44
N THR A 259 -18.33 11.68 -2.91
CA THR A 259 -19.14 10.46 -2.79
C THR A 259 -18.47 9.29 -3.51
N CYS A 260 -18.06 9.44 -4.77
CA CYS A 260 -17.33 8.41 -5.52
C CYS A 260 -16.07 7.91 -4.80
N SER A 261 -15.31 8.83 -4.19
CA SER A 261 -14.09 8.48 -3.43
C SER A 261 -14.41 7.66 -2.17
N VAL A 262 -15.48 8.00 -1.45
CA VAL A 262 -15.94 7.27 -0.27
C VAL A 262 -16.48 5.90 -0.66
N THR A 263 -17.25 5.79 -1.76
CA THR A 263 -17.77 4.50 -2.23
C THR A 263 -16.63 3.59 -2.72
N ALA A 264 -15.65 4.12 -3.45
CA ALA A 264 -14.48 3.36 -3.90
C ALA A 264 -13.64 2.85 -2.72
N LEU A 265 -13.50 3.66 -1.66
CA LEU A 265 -12.85 3.24 -0.42
C LEU A 265 -13.66 2.15 0.29
N GLY A 266 -14.98 2.30 0.39
CA GLY A 266 -15.89 1.31 0.97
C GLY A 266 -15.83 -0.03 0.23
N ILE A 267 -15.88 -0.02 -1.10
CA ILE A 267 -15.77 -1.23 -1.95
C ILE A 267 -14.40 -1.90 -1.75
N ARG A 268 -13.31 -1.13 -1.73
CA ARG A 268 -11.96 -1.67 -1.44
C ARG A 268 -11.87 -2.30 -0.05
N LEU A 269 -12.59 -1.77 0.94
CA LEU A 269 -12.64 -2.34 2.29
C LEU A 269 -13.50 -3.62 2.36
N ILE A 270 -14.62 -3.69 1.63
CA ILE A 270 -15.46 -4.90 1.50
C ILE A 270 -14.64 -6.06 0.90
N PHE A 271 -13.91 -5.80 -0.18
CA PHE A 271 -13.13 -6.84 -0.86
C PHE A 271 -11.91 -7.33 -0.07
N ARG A 272 -11.49 -6.61 0.99
CA ARG A 272 -10.28 -6.95 1.75
C ARG A 272 -10.51 -7.80 3.00
N ARG A 273 -11.68 -7.71 3.67
CA ARG A 273 -12.06 -8.60 4.82
C ARG A 273 -13.58 -8.59 5.12
N SER A 274 -14.14 -9.76 5.43
CA SER A 274 -15.56 -10.00 5.81
C SER A 274 -16.05 -9.25 7.08
N LYS A 275 -15.16 -8.84 8.00
CA LYS A 275 -15.56 -8.17 9.25
C LYS A 275 -16.01 -6.69 9.11
N TYR A 276 -15.94 -6.10 7.91
CA TYR A 276 -16.28 -4.67 7.68
C TYR A 276 -17.61 -4.43 6.95
N ILE A 277 -18.43 -5.46 6.80
CA ILE A 277 -19.72 -5.39 6.09
C ILE A 277 -20.63 -4.29 6.68
N GLY A 278 -20.64 -4.11 8.01
CA GLY A 278 -21.47 -3.08 8.66
C GLY A 278 -21.08 -1.64 8.32
N ILE A 279 -19.78 -1.32 8.30
CA ILE A 279 -19.29 0.03 7.97
C ILE A 279 -19.54 0.34 6.50
N ALA A 280 -19.35 -0.66 5.63
CA ALA A 280 -19.60 -0.50 4.21
C ALA A 280 -21.10 -0.34 3.91
N ALA A 281 -21.98 -1.06 4.61
CA ALA A 281 -23.43 -0.88 4.49
C ALA A 281 -23.87 0.54 4.91
N VAL A 282 -23.28 1.10 5.97
CA VAL A 282 -23.54 2.49 6.40
C VAL A 282 -23.05 3.49 5.35
N ALA A 283 -21.86 3.28 4.78
CA ALA A 283 -21.32 4.16 3.74
C ALA A 283 -22.18 4.15 2.46
N VAL A 284 -22.67 2.98 2.05
CA VAL A 284 -23.57 2.81 0.89
C VAL A 284 -24.95 3.44 1.17
N ALA A 285 -25.51 3.24 2.37
CA ALA A 285 -26.78 3.86 2.76
C ALA A 285 -26.68 5.39 2.79
N TRP A 286 -25.55 5.93 3.25
CA TRP A 286 -25.36 7.38 3.32
C TRP A 286 -25.16 8.01 1.94
N THR A 287 -24.50 7.31 1.01
CA THR A 287 -24.41 7.74 -0.39
C THR A 287 -25.77 7.67 -1.10
N ALA A 288 -26.55 6.61 -0.87
CA ALA A 288 -27.91 6.51 -1.41
C ALA A 288 -28.82 7.64 -0.89
N PHE A 289 -28.71 7.99 0.39
CA PHE A 289 -29.46 9.12 0.98
C PHE A 289 -29.03 10.47 0.39
N GLY A 290 -27.72 10.69 0.19
CA GLY A 290 -27.19 11.90 -0.45
C GLY A 290 -27.69 12.08 -1.88
N TYR A 291 -27.72 10.99 -2.67
CA TYR A 291 -28.28 11.01 -4.03
C TYR A 291 -29.80 11.27 -4.03
N ALA A 292 -30.55 10.67 -3.10
CA ALA A 292 -31.99 10.92 -2.98
C ALA A 292 -32.31 12.38 -2.64
N ALA A 293 -31.52 13.02 -1.77
CA ALA A 293 -31.65 14.44 -1.46
C ALA A 293 -31.33 15.33 -2.68
N LEU A 294 -30.28 15.00 -3.44
CA LEU A 294 -29.90 15.72 -4.66
C LEU A 294 -30.95 15.65 -5.77
N ILE A 295 -31.71 14.56 -5.85
CA ILE A 295 -32.79 14.38 -6.85
C ILE A 295 -34.09 15.06 -6.40
N THR A 296 -34.39 15.07 -5.10
CA THR A 296 -35.66 15.59 -4.56
C THR A 296 -35.66 17.10 -4.34
N VAL A 297 -34.52 17.70 -4.00
CA VAL A 297 -34.41 19.15 -3.72
C VAL A 297 -34.71 20.03 -4.95
N PRO A 298 -34.27 19.70 -6.19
CA PRO A 298 -34.65 20.46 -7.37
C PRO A 298 -36.14 20.36 -7.69
N TRP A 299 -36.79 19.23 -7.39
CA TRP A 299 -38.23 19.03 -7.61
C TRP A 299 -39.08 19.80 -6.60
N LEU A 300 -38.63 19.95 -5.35
CA LEU A 300 -39.31 20.78 -4.36
C LEU A 300 -39.30 22.27 -4.73
N ALA A 301 -38.28 22.77 -5.44
CA ALA A 301 -38.24 24.14 -5.94
C ALA A 301 -39.25 24.41 -7.08
N VAL A 302 -39.64 23.36 -7.81
CA VAL A 302 -40.69 23.43 -8.86
C VAL A 302 -42.09 23.38 -8.25
N ILE A 303 -42.25 22.86 -7.03
CA ILE A 303 -43.52 22.78 -6.28
C ILE A 303 -43.51 23.78 -5.11
N ILE A 304 -43.07 25.02 -5.34
CA ILE A 304 -43.33 26.12 -4.40
C ILE A 304 -44.58 26.85 -4.89
N PRO A 305 -45.72 26.76 -4.17
CA PRO A 305 -46.94 27.48 -4.54
C PRO A 305 -46.69 28.99 -4.70
N GLU A 306 -47.36 29.61 -5.68
CA GLU A 306 -47.23 31.03 -6.03
C GLU A 306 -47.32 31.98 -4.82
N TRP A 307 -48.10 31.62 -3.79
CA TRP A 307 -48.29 32.43 -2.59
C TRP A 307 -47.05 32.48 -1.68
N ILE A 308 -46.20 31.45 -1.66
CA ILE A 308 -44.93 31.46 -0.92
C ILE A 308 -43.90 32.34 -1.65
N ARG A 309 -43.88 32.31 -3.00
CA ARG A 309 -43.01 33.23 -3.78
C ARG A 309 -43.36 34.69 -3.53
N ARG A 310 -44.64 35.02 -3.36
CA ARG A 310 -45.10 36.38 -3.04
C ARG A 310 -44.77 36.85 -1.63
N MET A 311 -44.58 35.95 -0.66
CA MET A 311 -44.14 36.32 0.70
C MET A 311 -42.64 36.57 0.79
N ILE A 312 -41.83 35.92 -0.05
CA ILE A 312 -40.37 36.07 -0.04
C ILE A 312 -39.93 37.31 -0.86
N SER A 313 -40.83 37.90 -1.67
CA SER A 313 -40.57 39.09 -2.49
C SER A 313 -41.00 40.41 -1.84
N ILE A 314 -41.11 40.49 -0.50
CA ILE A 314 -41.34 41.72 0.29
C ILE A 314 -40.08 41.99 1.10
#